data_AF-A0A564G535-F1
#
_entry.id   AF-A0A564G535-F1
#
_cell.length_a   1.000
_cell.length_b   1.000
_cell.length_c   1.000
_cell.angle_alpha   90.00
_cell.angle_beta   90.00
_cell.angle_gamma   90.00
#
_symmetry.space_group_name_H-M   'P 1'
#
loop_
_entity.id
_entity.type
_entity.pdbx_description
1 polymer ?
#
loop_
_entity_poly.entity_id
_entity_poly.type
_entity_poly.pdbx_seq_one_letter_code
_entity_poly.pdbx_strand_id
1 'polypeptide(L)'
;MSDREPYPSDLAERFQLRMPTGLRDRVKAEAETNKRSMNAEIIARLELTLQIQDQAADPSYARRSRKDLSDLDKIKSEYDFLGSHLDALGRRIQMLEADLIPYYAAQTLKPESETE
;
A
#
# COMPACT_ATOMS: atom_id res chain seq x y z
N MET A 1 13.54 -21.76 47.76
CA MET A 1 12.50 -21.52 46.75
C MET A 1 12.60 -20.04 46.42
N SER A 2 13.06 -19.69 45.22
CA SER A 2 13.40 -18.30 44.87
C SER A 2 12.15 -17.43 44.80
N ASP A 3 12.07 -16.46 45.70
CA ASP A 3 11.05 -15.42 45.78
C ASP A 3 11.29 -14.42 44.64
N ARG A 4 10.58 -14.60 43.52
CA ARG A 4 10.64 -13.68 42.38
C ARG A 4 9.27 -13.04 42.21
N GLU A 5 9.28 -11.72 42.06
CA GLU A 5 8.07 -10.93 41.84
C GLU A 5 7.40 -11.37 40.52
N PRO A 6 6.08 -11.62 40.52
CA PRO A 6 5.39 -12.19 39.37
C PRO A 6 5.40 -11.23 38.18
N TYR A 7 5.72 -11.73 36.99
CA TYR A 7 5.65 -10.93 35.77
C TYR A 7 4.19 -10.81 35.30
N PRO A 8 3.80 -9.75 34.57
CA PRO A 8 2.45 -9.61 34.01
C PRO A 8 2.01 -10.81 33.16
N SER A 9 2.95 -11.50 32.51
CA SER A 9 2.70 -12.73 31.75
C SER A 9 2.28 -13.93 32.63
N ASP A 10 2.67 -13.95 33.90
CA ASP A 10 2.36 -15.03 34.85
C ASP A 10 0.92 -14.92 35.36
N LEU A 11 0.35 -13.71 35.31
CA LEU A 11 -1.03 -13.43 35.69
C LEU A 11 -2.03 -13.61 34.53
N ALA A 12 -1.54 -13.78 33.30
CA ALA A 12 -2.37 -13.91 32.11
C ALA A 12 -3.05 -15.29 32.05
N GLU A 13 -4.30 -15.32 31.54
CA GLU A 13 -5.03 -16.56 31.31
C GLU A 13 -4.30 -17.44 30.27
N ARG A 14 -4.21 -18.74 30.53
CA ARG A 14 -3.48 -19.69 29.69
C ARG A 14 -4.46 -20.66 29.03
N PHE A 15 -4.47 -20.67 27.70
CA PHE A 15 -5.32 -21.56 26.92
C PHE A 15 -4.49 -22.60 26.15
N GLN A 16 -4.81 -23.88 26.33
CA GLN A 16 -4.15 -24.97 25.58
C GLN A 16 -4.86 -25.23 24.25
N LEU A 17 -4.14 -25.07 23.14
CA LEU A 17 -4.66 -25.27 21.79
C LEU A 17 -4.21 -26.63 21.23
N ARG A 18 -5.16 -27.40 20.68
CA ARG A 18 -4.87 -28.54 19.82
C ARG A 18 -4.84 -28.06 18.37
N MET A 19 -3.65 -28.01 17.79
CA MET A 19 -3.46 -27.56 16.41
C MET A 19 -3.44 -28.74 15.45
N PRO A 20 -4.06 -28.63 14.27
CA PRO A 20 -3.89 -29.61 13.20
C PRO A 20 -2.44 -29.61 12.69
N THR A 21 -2.05 -30.71 12.04
CA THR A 21 -0.69 -30.92 11.51
C THR A 21 -0.25 -29.74 10.63
N GLY A 22 0.96 -29.25 10.89
CA GLY A 22 1.60 -28.15 10.13
C GLY A 22 1.10 -26.74 10.46
N LEU A 23 -0.01 -26.57 11.19
CA LEU A 23 -0.49 -25.21 11.52
C LEU A 23 0.46 -24.47 12.46
N ARG A 24 1.04 -25.18 13.45
CA ARG A 24 2.00 -24.59 14.38
C ARG A 24 3.21 -24.01 13.65
N ASP A 25 3.75 -24.74 12.69
CA ASP A 25 4.94 -24.31 11.93
C ASP A 25 4.62 -23.11 11.04
N ARG A 26 3.43 -23.09 10.43
CA ARG A 26 2.94 -21.93 9.69
C ARG A 26 2.85 -20.68 10.56
N VAL A 27 2.22 -20.79 11.74
CA VAL A 27 2.11 -19.66 12.69
C VAL A 27 3.50 -19.20 13.15
N LYS A 28 4.45 -20.12 13.33
CA LYS A 28 5.83 -19.78 13.68
C LYS A 28 6.50 -18.92 12.59
N ALA A 29 6.42 -19.36 11.33
CA ALA A 29 7.03 -18.64 10.21
C ALA A 29 6.44 -17.24 10.02
N GLU A 30 5.12 -17.10 10.19
CA GLU A 30 4.43 -15.81 10.15
C GLU A 30 4.85 -14.90 11.30
N ALA A 31 4.97 -15.43 12.51
CA ALA A 31 5.45 -14.68 13.67
C ALA A 31 6.88 -14.16 13.47
N GLU A 32 7.78 -14.98 12.92
CA GLU A 32 9.16 -14.59 12.59
C GLU A 32 9.19 -13.47 11.53
N THR A 33 8.38 -13.60 10.48
CA THR A 33 8.22 -12.58 9.43
C THR A 33 7.74 -11.25 10.01
N ASN A 34 6.77 -11.32 10.93
CA ASN A 34 6.19 -10.15 11.60
C ASN A 34 7.02 -9.62 12.78
N LYS A 35 8.18 -10.24 13.08
CA LYS A 35 9.05 -9.91 14.23
C LYS A 35 8.31 -9.94 15.57
N ARG A 36 7.43 -10.92 15.74
CA ARG A 36 6.61 -11.14 16.94
C ARG A 36 6.90 -12.51 17.54
N SER A 37 6.59 -12.66 18.83
CA SER A 37 6.52 -14.00 19.42
C SER A 37 5.34 -14.76 18.81
N MET A 38 5.41 -16.09 18.80
CA MET A 38 4.29 -16.93 18.35
C MET A 38 2.99 -16.62 19.11
N ASN A 39 3.07 -16.33 20.41
CA ASN A 39 1.91 -15.94 21.20
C ASN A 39 1.32 -14.60 20.74
N ALA A 40 2.17 -13.60 20.49
CA ALA A 40 1.72 -12.30 20.00
C ALA A 40 1.09 -12.39 18.60
N GLU A 41 1.57 -13.28 17.73
CA GLU A 41 0.96 -13.52 16.43
C GLU A 41 -0.40 -14.20 16.53
N ILE A 42 -0.56 -15.18 17.43
CA ILE A 42 -1.85 -15.83 17.69
C ILE A 42 -2.86 -14.79 18.19
N ILE A 43 -2.47 -13.97 19.17
CA ILE A 43 -3.33 -12.91 19.72
C ILE A 43 -3.72 -11.91 18.62
N ALA A 44 -2.76 -11.39 17.86
CA ALA A 44 -3.02 -10.42 16.81
C ALA A 44 -4.02 -10.94 15.75
N ARG A 45 -3.93 -12.22 15.38
CA ARG A 45 -4.87 -12.84 14.44
C ARG A 45 -6.28 -13.00 15.03
N LEU A 46 -6.37 -13.36 16.31
CA LEU A 46 -7.66 -13.47 17.01
C LEU A 46 -8.32 -12.10 17.16
N GLU A 47 -7.59 -11.10 17.64
CA GLU A 47 -8.07 -9.72 17.77
C GLU A 47 -8.55 -9.16 16.44
N LEU A 48 -7.77 -9.32 15.37
CA LEU A 48 -8.16 -8.88 14.03
C LEU A 48 -9.48 -9.53 13.58
N THR A 49 -9.61 -10.84 13.80
CA THR A 49 -10.81 -11.58 13.35
C THR A 49 -12.04 -11.16 14.15
N LEU A 50 -11.92 -11.00 15.46
CA LEU A 50 -13.01 -10.54 16.33
C LEU A 50 -13.39 -9.09 16.01
N GLN A 51 -12.41 -8.21 15.81
CA GLN A 51 -12.66 -6.82 15.42
C GLN A 51 -13.43 -6.75 14.09
N ILE A 52 -13.09 -7.56 13.10
CA ILE A 52 -13.83 -7.62 11.83
C ILE A 52 -15.27 -8.09 12.06
N GLN A 53 -15.48 -9.09 12.92
CA GLN A 53 -16.82 -9.59 13.24
C GLN A 53 -17.67 -8.53 13.94
N ASP A 54 -17.11 -7.84 14.94
CA ASP A 54 -17.78 -6.76 15.66
C ASP A 54 -18.13 -5.59 14.73
N GLN A 55 -17.20 -5.22 13.85
CA GLN A 55 -17.42 -4.20 12.83
C GLN A 55 -18.51 -4.61 11.83
N ALA A 56 -18.56 -5.86 11.40
CA ALA A 56 -19.61 -6.35 10.52
C ALA A 56 -21.00 -6.38 11.21
N ALA A 57 -21.03 -6.59 12.53
CA ALA A 57 -22.25 -6.59 13.32
C ALA A 57 -22.78 -5.18 13.63
N ASP A 58 -21.93 -4.15 13.59
CA ASP A 58 -22.31 -2.75 13.84
C ASP A 58 -22.90 -2.08 12.57
N PRO A 59 -24.18 -1.68 12.57
CA PRO A 59 -24.80 -0.95 11.45
C PRO A 59 -24.10 0.37 11.12
N SER A 60 -23.42 0.99 12.09
CA SER A 60 -22.68 2.22 11.93
C SER A 60 -21.44 2.03 11.04
N TYR A 61 -20.85 0.83 11.04
CA TYR A 61 -19.68 0.48 10.25
C TYR A 61 -20.00 0.48 8.76
N ALA A 62 -21.14 -0.09 8.34
CA ALA A 62 -21.60 -0.04 6.95
C ALA A 62 -21.82 1.38 6.41
N ARG A 63 -22.07 2.36 7.30
CA ARG A 63 -22.16 3.78 6.95
C ARG A 63 -20.77 4.41 6.83
N ARG A 64 -19.84 4.04 7.70
CA ARG A 64 -18.44 4.49 7.71
C ARG A 64 -17.69 3.96 6.49
N SER A 65 -17.79 2.65 6.19
CA SER A 65 -17.22 2.05 4.98
C SER A 65 -17.74 2.69 3.69
N ARG A 66 -19.02 3.09 3.65
CA ARG A 66 -19.56 3.85 2.51
C ARG A 66 -18.91 5.23 2.36
N LYS A 67 -18.60 5.91 3.46
CA LYS A 67 -17.88 7.19 3.43
C LYS A 67 -16.44 6.99 2.96
N ASP A 68 -15.75 5.98 3.47
CA ASP A 68 -14.36 5.67 3.08
C ASP A 68 -14.27 5.31 1.59
N LEU A 69 -15.23 4.53 1.07
CA LEU A 69 -15.36 4.26 -0.37
C LEU A 69 -15.58 5.54 -1.17
N SER A 70 -16.41 6.46 -0.68
CA SER A 70 -16.65 7.75 -1.36
C SER A 70 -15.42 8.66 -1.37
N ASP A 71 -14.57 8.57 -0.35
CA ASP A 71 -13.33 9.35 -0.29
C ASP A 71 -12.27 8.74 -1.22
N LEU A 72 -12.24 7.40 -1.37
CA LEU A 72 -11.38 6.73 -2.35
C LEU A 72 -11.77 7.05 -3.80
N ASP A 73 -13.07 7.12 -4.10
CA ASP A 73 -13.56 7.51 -5.43
C ASP A 73 -13.15 8.94 -5.81
N LYS A 74 -13.17 9.87 -4.84
CA LYS A 74 -12.69 11.25 -5.05
C LYS A 74 -11.20 11.26 -5.39
N ILE A 75 -10.38 10.57 -4.58
CA ILE A 75 -8.93 10.48 -4.80
C ILE A 75 -8.64 9.90 -6.18
N LYS A 76 -9.36 8.85 -6.58
CA LYS A 76 -9.20 8.23 -7.89
C LYS A 76 -9.56 9.20 -9.02
N SER A 77 -10.66 9.93 -8.88
CA SER A 77 -11.04 10.96 -9.85
C SER A 77 -10.01 12.08 -9.97
N GLU A 78 -9.38 12.50 -8.86
CA GLU A 78 -8.29 13.47 -8.88
C GLU A 78 -7.05 12.92 -9.61
N TYR A 79 -6.72 11.65 -9.37
CA TYR A 79 -5.61 10.98 -10.05
C TYR A 79 -5.85 10.89 -11.56
N ASP A 80 -7.06 10.51 -11.98
CA ASP A 80 -7.44 10.43 -13.40
C ASP A 80 -7.37 11.82 -14.08
N PHE A 81 -7.78 12.87 -13.37
CA PHE A 81 -7.68 14.25 -13.84
C PHE A 81 -6.22 14.68 -14.02
N LEU A 82 -5.35 14.38 -13.05
CA LEU A 82 -3.93 14.69 -13.12
C LEU A 82 -3.23 13.93 -14.26
N GLY A 83 -3.55 12.65 -14.46
CA GLY A 83 -3.06 11.85 -15.58
C GLY A 83 -3.44 12.46 -16.93
N SER A 84 -4.71 12.86 -17.07
CA SER A 84 -5.20 13.55 -18.28
C SER A 84 -4.46 14.85 -18.56
N HIS A 85 -4.08 15.59 -17.50
CA HIS A 85 -3.29 16.82 -17.62
C HIS A 85 -1.86 16.54 -18.06
N LEU A 86 -1.21 15.53 -17.48
CA LEU A 86 0.14 15.09 -17.87
C LEU A 86 0.18 14.65 -19.34
N ASP A 87 -0.83 13.91 -19.79
CA ASP A 87 -0.95 13.51 -21.20
C ASP A 87 -1.10 14.72 -22.13
N ALA A 88 -1.85 15.74 -21.72
CA ALA A 88 -2.01 16.97 -22.48
C ALA A 88 -0.70 17.75 -22.59
N LEU A 89 0.06 17.85 -21.49
CA LEU A 89 1.39 18.46 -21.49
C LEU A 89 2.36 17.67 -22.37
N GLY A 90 2.34 16.34 -22.30
CA GLY A 90 3.16 15.47 -23.16
C GLY A 90 2.88 15.71 -24.64
N ARG A 91 1.60 15.79 -25.04
CA ARG A 91 1.22 16.14 -26.43
C ARG A 91 1.72 17.53 -26.83
N ARG A 92 1.65 18.52 -25.93
CA ARG A 92 2.12 19.88 -26.21
C ARG A 92 3.64 19.95 -26.40
N ILE A 93 4.38 19.20 -25.58
CA ILE A 93 5.84 19.07 -25.71
C ILE A 93 6.19 18.43 -27.05
N GLN A 94 5.55 17.31 -27.40
CA GLN A 94 5.77 16.64 -28.70
C GLN A 94 5.50 17.56 -29.89
N MET A 95 4.46 18.39 -29.84
CA MET A 95 4.19 19.38 -30.89
C MET A 95 5.32 20.42 -31.00
N LEU A 96 5.80 20.94 -29.87
CA LEU A 96 6.90 21.92 -29.86
C LEU A 96 8.21 21.31 -30.38
N GLU A 97 8.52 20.07 -30.02
CA GLU A 97 9.68 19.35 -30.54
C GLU A 97 9.57 19.10 -32.05
N ALA A 98 8.38 18.75 -32.54
CA ALA A 98 8.12 18.54 -33.96
C ALA A 98 8.29 19.81 -34.80
N ASP A 99 8.05 21.00 -34.23
CA ASP A 99 8.31 22.29 -34.89
C ASP A 99 9.78 22.72 -34.79
N LEU A 100 10.45 22.37 -33.68
CA LEU A 100 11.86 22.72 -33.43
C LEU A 100 12.84 21.94 -34.32
N ILE A 101 12.60 20.63 -34.52
CA ILE A 101 13.53 19.74 -35.26
C ILE A 101 13.69 20.19 -36.73
N PRO A 102 12.62 20.48 -37.49
CA PRO A 102 12.73 21.00 -38.86
C PRO A 102 13.37 22.39 -38.91
N TYR A 103 13.07 23.25 -37.93
CA TYR A 103 13.63 24.60 -37.86
C TYR A 103 15.16 24.58 -37.71
N TYR A 104 15.69 23.76 -36.81
CA TYR A 104 17.14 23.61 -36.64
C TYR A 104 17.80 22.86 -37.79
N ALA A 105 17.14 21.86 -38.38
CA ALA A 105 17.64 21.16 -39.58
C ALA A 105 17.74 22.10 -40.80
N ALA A 106 16.81 23.04 -40.97
CA ALA A 106 16.83 24.02 -42.05
C ALA A 106 17.94 25.08 -41.88
N GLN A 107 18.34 25.40 -40.64
CA GLN A 107 19.40 26.37 -40.37
C GLN A 107 20.81 25.81 -40.59
N THR A 108 21.01 24.50 -40.43
CA THR A 108 22.30 23.84 -40.67
C THR A 108 22.57 23.53 -42.14
N LEU A 109 21.59 23.73 -43.03
CA LEU A 109 21.66 23.50 -44.49
C LEU A 109 22.06 24.75 -45.31
N LYS A 110 22.66 25.79 -44.71
CA LYS A 110 23.32 26.83 -45.52
C LYS A 110 24.62 26.25 -46.12
N PRO A 111 24.76 26.19 -47.46
CA PRO A 111 25.92 25.58 -48.08
C PRO A 111 27.17 26.43 -47.84
N GLU A 112 28.22 25.78 -47.32
CA GLU A 112 29.60 26.20 -47.52
C GLU A 112 29.91 26.11 -49.02
N SER A 113 29.62 27.15 -49.79
CA SER A 113 30.22 27.30 -51.13
C SER A 113 30.07 28.73 -51.66
N GLU A 114 30.93 29.64 -51.21
CA GLU A 114 31.48 30.70 -52.06
C GLU A 114 32.95 30.91 -51.65
N THR A 115 33.77 29.89 -51.94
CA THR A 115 35.19 30.09 -52.23
C THR A 115 35.32 30.19 -53.74
N GLU A 116 35.49 31.41 -54.25
CA GLU A 116 36.41 31.79 -55.33
C GLU A 116 36.46 33.32 -55.50
#